data_AF-A0A1I6MG75-F1
#
_entry.id   AF-A0A1I6MG75-F1
#
_cell.length_a   1.000
_cell.length_b   1.000
_cell.length_c   1.000
_cell.angle_alpha   90.00
_cell.angle_beta   90.00
_cell.angle_gamma   90.00
#
_symmetry.space_group_name_H-M   'P 1'
#
loop_
_entity.id
_entity.type
_entity.pdbx_description
1 polymer ?
#
loop_
_entity_poly.entity_id
_entity_poly.type
_entity_poly.pdbx_seq_one_letter_code
_entity_poly.pdbx_strand_id
1 'polypeptide(L)'
;MKELLRPVATAAGFALAVVLLMLALQMLSARVTQAHLQHEAERRLYALQNREPLWSWSLRRPRDLVAGHPFGAATAARDGSQLLVTSHDGSAYDLGLPVMQPIDLVHWPLLRLRAESSADGTLGLVVQASVESPTCVAASAAALHQGIAELTIDLRNLAWRSADGGVCAPPGILRHMLRLRPQLPSGASLRLREVALVTDQPAPAIDTRAAIGLPSDPWLAGQRIDQLRQSGYQSRAPLFQLPTMASAETWLALRDRLHGYWPAALLVPSGAELLANAHEPMPVWFGWLACGTYVLLLIGCAVWPPPGKARSWLEIVIAMAGPLWLMAGLQWGLHLSIPGVIAFGAALSYAVWIEWRQRPHAWHWLSRNWRDWAMPLALLPIALGLIAWLGHDLHPLDGRHALIYLGWATLQQWLMLAVVLHRLESLHWPRPVIWLATAALFALLHSPNGVLMQLCFLAELWWAWCFMRSRALLPIALAHAGCALLVESGLAGGLLRSLEVSARFFL
;
A
#
# COMPACT_ATOMS: atom_id res chain seq x y z
N MET A 1 7.69 6.54 53.30
CA MET A 1 6.53 6.86 52.42
C MET A 1 6.94 7.62 51.16
N LYS A 2 7.64 8.78 51.23
CA LYS A 2 8.08 9.54 50.05
C LYS A 2 8.99 8.73 49.08
N GLU A 3 9.86 7.88 49.59
CA GLU A 3 10.75 7.04 48.77
C GLU A 3 10.01 5.92 48.02
N LEU A 4 8.91 5.38 48.58
CA LEU A 4 8.06 4.39 47.93
C LEU A 4 7.13 5.00 46.87
N LEU A 5 6.73 6.27 47.03
CA LEU A 5 5.84 6.95 46.08
C LEU A 5 6.53 7.33 44.76
N ARG A 6 7.84 7.61 44.79
CA ARG A 6 8.60 8.01 43.61
C ARG A 6 8.67 6.94 42.50
N PRO A 7 9.02 5.66 42.77
CA PRO A 7 9.06 4.62 41.73
C PRO A 7 7.67 4.35 41.16
N VAL A 8 6.62 4.35 42.00
CA VAL A 8 5.23 4.17 41.57
C VAL A 8 4.81 5.31 40.64
N ALA A 9 5.05 6.57 41.01
CA ALA A 9 4.75 7.72 40.16
C ALA A 9 5.52 7.70 38.84
N THR A 10 6.79 7.26 38.86
CA THR A 10 7.62 7.12 37.65
C THR A 10 7.07 6.04 36.71
N ALA A 11 6.69 4.88 37.27
CA ALA A 11 6.10 3.79 36.49
C ALA A 11 4.74 4.18 35.90
N ALA A 12 3.89 4.84 36.69
CA ALA A 12 2.60 5.36 36.25
C ALA A 12 2.77 6.41 35.14
N GLY A 13 3.72 7.34 35.29
CA GLY A 13 4.04 8.33 34.28
C GLY A 13 4.54 7.72 32.97
N PHE A 14 5.37 6.68 33.04
CA PHE A 14 5.82 5.94 31.86
C PHE A 14 4.67 5.21 31.17
N ALA A 15 3.82 4.49 31.93
CA ALA A 15 2.66 3.81 31.38
C ALA A 15 1.68 4.78 30.70
N LEU A 16 1.43 5.94 31.32
CA LEU A 16 0.61 6.99 30.73
C LEU A 16 1.23 7.49 29.41
N ALA A 17 2.54 7.71 29.34
CA ALA A 17 3.22 8.13 28.12
C ALA A 17 3.11 7.08 27.00
N VAL A 18 3.22 5.79 27.32
CA VAL A 18 3.00 4.68 26.38
C VAL A 18 1.59 4.73 25.81
N VAL A 19 0.57 4.85 26.66
CA VAL A 19 -0.84 4.92 26.23
C VAL A 19 -1.10 6.15 25.36
N LEU A 20 -0.61 7.32 25.76
CA LEU A 20 -0.77 8.55 24.98
C LEU A 20 -0.11 8.46 23.60
N LEU A 21 1.08 7.84 23.50
CA LEU A 21 1.74 7.61 22.22
C LEU A 21 0.98 6.62 21.35
N MET A 22 0.44 5.52 21.90
CA MET A 22 -0.40 4.59 21.13
C MET A 22 -1.65 5.28 20.57
N LEU A 23 -2.32 6.12 21.37
CA LEU A 23 -3.45 6.93 20.93
C LEU A 23 -3.05 7.94 19.86
N ALA A 24 -1.88 8.58 20.00
CA ALA A 24 -1.36 9.51 19.00
C ALA A 24 -1.03 8.81 17.68
N LEU A 25 -0.43 7.62 17.71
CA LEU A 25 -0.16 6.79 16.53
C LEU A 25 -1.46 6.36 15.84
N GLN A 26 -2.48 5.95 16.61
CA GLN A 26 -3.80 5.63 16.08
C GLN A 26 -4.45 6.84 15.40
N MET A 27 -4.40 8.00 16.05
CA MET A 27 -4.96 9.24 15.52
C MET A 27 -4.22 9.70 14.27
N LEU A 28 -2.89 9.55 14.22
CA LEU A 28 -2.09 9.86 13.04
C LEU A 28 -2.49 8.95 11.86
N SER A 29 -2.53 7.64 12.09
CA SER A 29 -2.96 6.64 11.11
C SER A 29 -4.37 6.94 10.57
N ALA A 30 -5.31 7.23 11.47
CA ALA A 30 -6.66 7.64 11.11
C ALA A 30 -6.62 8.92 10.26
N ARG A 31 -5.96 10.00 10.69
CA ARG A 31 -5.91 11.25 9.91
C ARG A 31 -5.32 11.07 8.52
N VAL A 32 -4.24 10.31 8.37
CA VAL A 32 -3.63 10.04 7.05
C VAL A 32 -4.60 9.25 6.17
N THR A 33 -5.28 8.25 6.73
CA THR A 33 -6.27 7.45 6.00
C THR A 33 -7.51 8.26 5.63
N GLN A 34 -7.99 9.13 6.53
CA GLN A 34 -9.08 10.06 6.29
C GLN A 34 -8.78 10.97 5.11
N ALA A 35 -7.61 11.62 5.13
CA ALA A 35 -7.17 12.50 4.07
C ALA A 35 -7.03 11.74 2.74
N HIS A 36 -6.51 10.51 2.77
CA HIS A 36 -6.40 9.68 1.57
C HIS A 36 -7.76 9.32 0.97
N LEU A 37 -8.72 8.88 1.79
CA LEU A 37 -10.06 8.50 1.33
C LEU A 37 -10.86 9.70 0.82
N GLN A 38 -10.77 10.84 1.51
CA GLN A 38 -11.34 12.08 1.03
C GLN A 38 -10.75 12.45 -0.33
N HIS A 39 -9.42 12.44 -0.45
CA HIS A 39 -8.74 12.75 -1.70
C HIS A 39 -9.12 11.79 -2.85
N GLU A 40 -9.29 10.50 -2.56
CA GLU A 40 -9.79 9.53 -3.52
C GLU A 40 -11.24 9.83 -3.96
N ALA A 41 -12.12 10.15 -3.02
CA ALA A 41 -13.52 10.49 -3.31
C ALA A 41 -13.63 11.78 -4.14
N GLU A 42 -12.86 12.83 -3.83
CA GLU A 42 -12.81 14.09 -4.59
C GLU A 42 -12.36 13.86 -6.03
N ARG A 43 -11.30 13.06 -6.24
CA ARG A 43 -10.82 12.70 -7.59
C ARG A 43 -11.87 11.91 -8.38
N ARG A 44 -12.52 10.92 -7.75
CA ARG A 44 -13.58 10.14 -8.40
C ARG A 44 -14.79 11.03 -8.73
N LEU A 45 -15.17 11.93 -7.83
CA LEU A 45 -16.23 12.91 -8.11
C LEU A 45 -15.87 13.79 -9.30
N TYR A 46 -14.65 14.33 -9.32
CA TYR A 46 -14.16 15.14 -10.44
C TYR A 46 -14.22 14.35 -11.76
N ALA A 47 -13.74 13.10 -11.76
CA ALA A 47 -13.79 12.25 -12.95
C ALA A 47 -15.23 12.01 -13.42
N LEU A 48 -16.15 11.71 -12.50
CA LEU A 48 -17.58 11.54 -12.80
C LEU A 48 -18.19 12.80 -13.41
N GLN A 49 -17.95 13.97 -12.82
CA GLN A 49 -18.50 15.24 -13.30
C GLN A 49 -17.96 15.64 -14.68
N ASN A 50 -16.69 15.34 -14.96
CA ASN A 50 -16.04 15.63 -16.24
C ASN A 50 -16.15 14.51 -17.28
N ARG A 51 -16.91 13.44 -16.98
CA ARG A 51 -17.07 12.25 -17.84
C ARG A 51 -15.73 11.56 -18.17
N GLU A 52 -14.77 11.64 -17.26
CA GLU A 52 -13.53 10.90 -17.32
C GLU A 52 -13.77 9.44 -16.86
N PRO A 53 -13.05 8.46 -17.44
CA PRO A 53 -13.20 7.07 -17.04
C PRO A 53 -12.69 6.84 -15.60
N LEU A 54 -13.46 6.11 -14.79
CA LEU A 54 -13.01 5.69 -13.45
C LEU A 54 -11.97 4.57 -13.51
N TRP A 55 -12.06 3.71 -14.53
CA TRP A 55 -11.09 2.65 -14.80
C TRP A 55 -10.41 2.91 -16.13
N SER A 56 -9.11 3.20 -16.07
CA SER A 56 -8.28 3.46 -17.23
C SER A 56 -6.90 2.87 -17.05
N TRP A 57 -6.35 2.30 -18.13
CA TRP A 57 -5.01 1.76 -18.21
C TRP A 57 -4.24 2.52 -19.28
N SER A 58 -3.25 3.30 -18.85
CA SER A 58 -2.28 3.92 -19.76
C SER A 58 -1.17 2.92 -20.06
N LEU A 59 -1.17 2.34 -21.24
CA LEU A 59 -0.22 1.30 -21.64
C LEU A 59 0.98 1.92 -22.36
N ARG A 60 2.14 1.99 -21.71
CA ARG A 60 3.36 2.61 -22.26
C ARG A 60 4.55 1.66 -22.31
N ARG A 61 4.53 0.60 -21.51
CA ARG A 61 5.65 -0.33 -21.33
C ARG A 61 5.14 -1.69 -20.86
N PRO A 62 5.92 -2.77 -21.05
CA PRO A 62 5.45 -4.13 -20.79
C PRO A 62 4.93 -4.33 -19.36
N ARG A 63 5.56 -3.73 -18.36
CA ARG A 63 5.13 -3.80 -16.93
C ARG A 63 3.77 -3.18 -16.61
N ASP A 64 3.14 -2.49 -17.57
CA ASP A 64 1.77 -2.00 -17.40
C ASP A 64 0.75 -3.13 -17.70
N LEU A 65 1.20 -4.28 -18.23
CA LEU A 65 0.45 -5.52 -18.34
C LEU A 65 0.65 -6.42 -17.12
N VAL A 66 -0.31 -7.31 -16.86
CA VAL A 66 -0.14 -8.44 -15.93
C VAL A 66 1.08 -9.27 -16.35
N ALA A 67 1.93 -9.65 -15.39
CA ALA A 67 3.20 -10.34 -15.58
C ALA A 67 4.26 -9.62 -16.45
N GLY A 68 3.96 -8.42 -16.96
CA GLY A 68 4.89 -7.65 -17.76
C GLY A 68 5.07 -8.15 -19.20
N HIS A 69 4.24 -9.06 -19.69
CA HIS A 69 4.33 -9.61 -21.04
C HIS A 69 2.96 -10.12 -21.56
N PRO A 70 2.77 -10.26 -22.89
CA PRO A 70 1.62 -10.96 -23.45
C PRO A 70 1.62 -12.45 -23.10
N PHE A 71 0.44 -13.07 -23.02
CA PHE A 71 0.31 -14.52 -22.93
C PHE A 71 -0.02 -15.09 -24.31
N GLY A 72 0.91 -15.82 -24.93
CA GLY A 72 0.77 -16.34 -26.30
C GLY A 72 1.98 -15.99 -27.17
N ALA A 73 1.86 -16.19 -28.47
CA ALA A 73 2.93 -15.95 -29.45
C ALA A 73 3.03 -14.47 -29.84
N ALA A 74 3.32 -13.61 -28.86
CA ALA A 74 3.52 -12.18 -29.06
C ALA A 74 4.57 -11.61 -28.09
N THR A 75 5.17 -10.48 -28.48
CA THR A 75 6.11 -9.73 -27.63
C THR A 75 5.61 -8.32 -27.41
N ALA A 76 5.88 -7.78 -26.22
CA ALA A 76 5.57 -6.40 -25.89
C ALA A 76 6.85 -5.59 -25.70
N ALA A 77 6.88 -4.39 -26.27
CA ALA A 77 7.99 -3.44 -26.15
C ALA A 77 7.45 -2.02 -25.95
N ARG A 78 8.30 -1.14 -25.44
CA ARG A 78 7.99 0.29 -25.36
C ARG A 78 8.23 0.94 -26.72
N ASP A 79 7.27 1.71 -27.21
CA ASP A 79 7.38 2.53 -28.42
C ASP A 79 6.96 3.98 -28.10
N GLY A 80 7.94 4.82 -27.77
CA GLY A 80 7.71 6.19 -27.33
C GLY A 80 6.81 6.29 -26.08
N SER A 81 5.56 6.69 -26.30
CA SER A 81 4.51 6.88 -25.28
C SER A 81 3.43 5.78 -25.30
N GLN A 82 3.62 4.74 -26.10
CA GLN A 82 2.67 3.66 -26.32
C GLN A 82 3.33 2.30 -26.08
N LEU A 83 2.51 1.28 -25.86
CA LEU A 83 2.93 -0.11 -25.80
C LEU A 83 2.80 -0.73 -27.19
N LEU A 84 3.92 -1.17 -27.77
CA LEU A 84 3.94 -1.93 -29.03
C LEU A 84 3.85 -3.42 -28.72
N VAL A 85 2.89 -4.10 -29.31
CA VAL A 85 2.77 -5.56 -29.25
C VAL A 85 2.86 -6.14 -30.64
N THR A 86 3.75 -7.10 -30.87
CA THR A 86 3.97 -7.73 -32.18
C THR A 86 3.55 -9.20 -32.15
N SER A 87 2.68 -9.59 -33.08
CA SER A 87 2.24 -10.98 -33.30
C SER A 87 3.33 -11.76 -34.02
N HIS A 88 3.61 -12.99 -33.58
CA HIS A 88 4.65 -13.83 -34.19
C HIS A 88 4.12 -14.83 -35.21
N ASP A 89 2.95 -15.42 -34.98
CA ASP A 89 2.47 -16.57 -35.78
C ASP A 89 1.04 -16.43 -36.30
N GLY A 90 0.35 -15.32 -36.01
CA GLY A 90 -1.05 -15.15 -36.43
C GLY A 90 -2.08 -15.65 -35.42
N SER A 91 -1.65 -16.34 -34.36
CA SER A 91 -2.55 -16.82 -33.31
C SER A 91 -3.00 -15.68 -32.39
N ALA A 92 -4.13 -15.89 -31.71
CA ALA A 92 -4.62 -14.95 -30.72
C ALA A 92 -3.74 -14.98 -29.45
N TYR A 93 -3.43 -13.82 -28.90
CA TYR A 93 -2.65 -13.66 -27.66
C TYR A 93 -3.41 -12.80 -26.66
N ASP A 94 -3.16 -12.99 -25.36
CA ASP A 94 -3.83 -12.21 -24.31
C ASP A 94 -2.92 -11.09 -23.76
N LEU A 95 -3.50 -9.92 -23.55
CA LEU A 95 -2.91 -8.79 -22.84
C LEU A 95 -3.69 -8.58 -21.55
N GLY A 96 -3.13 -9.04 -20.43
CA GLY A 96 -3.77 -8.88 -19.13
C GLY A 96 -3.70 -7.45 -18.63
N LEU A 97 -4.85 -6.86 -18.29
CA LEU A 97 -4.94 -5.55 -17.66
C LEU A 97 -4.97 -5.73 -16.13
N PRO A 98 -4.14 -5.01 -15.36
CA PRO A 98 -4.15 -5.14 -13.91
C PRO A 98 -5.47 -4.63 -13.32
N VAL A 99 -6.21 -5.50 -12.66
CA VAL A 99 -7.46 -5.18 -11.94
C VAL A 99 -7.10 -4.87 -10.49
N MET A 100 -6.82 -3.59 -10.20
CA MET A 100 -6.41 -3.16 -8.84
C MET A 100 -7.59 -2.96 -7.89
N GLN A 101 -8.78 -2.76 -8.45
CA GLN A 101 -10.03 -2.58 -7.71
C GLN A 101 -11.15 -3.26 -8.48
N PRO A 102 -12.27 -3.62 -7.82
CA PRO A 102 -13.45 -4.09 -8.51
C PRO A 102 -13.86 -3.12 -9.62
N ILE A 103 -14.41 -3.67 -10.71
CA ILE A 103 -14.85 -2.93 -11.88
C ILE A 103 -16.35 -3.16 -12.07
N ASP A 104 -17.09 -2.10 -12.35
CA ASP A 104 -18.54 -2.14 -12.57
C ASP A 104 -18.86 -2.14 -14.07
N LEU A 105 -19.07 -3.33 -14.63
CA LEU A 105 -19.42 -3.51 -16.05
C LEU A 105 -20.91 -3.29 -16.33
N VAL A 106 -21.75 -3.23 -15.29
CA VAL A 106 -23.18 -2.93 -15.45
C VAL A 106 -23.35 -1.46 -15.83
N HIS A 107 -22.64 -0.57 -15.11
CA HIS A 107 -22.82 0.86 -15.26
C HIS A 107 -21.76 1.53 -16.16
N TRP A 108 -20.59 0.89 -16.35
CA TRP A 108 -19.58 1.29 -17.33
C TRP A 108 -19.33 0.18 -18.38
N PRO A 109 -20.33 -0.11 -19.22
CA PRO A 109 -20.29 -1.26 -20.13
C PRO A 109 -19.46 -1.02 -21.40
N LEU A 110 -18.97 0.21 -21.64
CA LEU A 110 -18.29 0.53 -22.90
C LEU A 110 -16.78 0.48 -22.70
N LEU A 111 -16.12 -0.45 -23.38
CA LEU A 111 -14.66 -0.54 -23.41
C LEU A 111 -14.13 0.30 -24.57
N ARG A 112 -13.47 1.41 -24.26
CA ARG A 112 -12.79 2.28 -25.21
C ARG A 112 -11.32 1.91 -25.30
N LEU A 113 -10.83 1.63 -26.50
CA LEU A 113 -9.42 1.46 -26.81
C LEU A 113 -8.94 2.61 -27.68
N ARG A 114 -7.80 3.20 -27.31
CA ARG A 114 -7.01 4.05 -28.20
C ARG A 114 -5.77 3.27 -28.62
N ALA A 115 -5.80 2.83 -29.86
CA ALA A 115 -4.83 1.90 -30.40
C ALA A 115 -4.64 2.13 -31.90
N GLU A 116 -3.50 1.71 -32.43
CA GLU A 116 -3.18 1.71 -33.85
C GLU A 116 -2.73 0.30 -34.27
N SER A 117 -3.42 -0.28 -35.25
CA SER A 117 -3.07 -1.61 -35.80
C SER A 117 -2.32 -1.46 -37.11
N SER A 118 -1.25 -2.23 -37.31
CA SER A 118 -0.50 -2.22 -38.57
C SER A 118 -1.15 -3.07 -39.67
N ALA A 119 -2.15 -3.89 -39.34
CA ALA A 119 -2.88 -4.75 -40.26
C ALA A 119 -4.31 -4.99 -39.76
N ASP A 120 -5.16 -5.56 -40.62
CA ASP A 120 -6.49 -6.02 -40.22
C ASP A 120 -6.42 -7.27 -39.33
N GLY A 121 -7.39 -7.41 -38.44
CA GLY A 121 -7.53 -8.58 -37.56
C GLY A 121 -8.78 -8.50 -36.69
N THR A 122 -8.76 -9.21 -35.57
CA THR A 122 -9.88 -9.23 -34.63
C THR A 122 -9.40 -8.94 -33.21
N LEU A 123 -10.28 -8.34 -32.42
CA LEU A 123 -10.09 -8.14 -30.99
C LEU A 123 -11.13 -8.94 -30.24
N GLY A 124 -10.68 -9.91 -29.46
CA GLY A 124 -11.48 -10.59 -28.45
C GLY A 124 -11.28 -10.00 -27.05
N LEU A 125 -12.07 -10.51 -26.10
CA LEU A 125 -11.98 -10.16 -24.68
C LEU A 125 -12.09 -11.42 -23.81
N VAL A 126 -11.37 -11.41 -22.69
CA VAL A 126 -11.45 -12.45 -21.67
C VAL A 126 -11.74 -11.80 -20.33
N VAL A 127 -12.76 -12.29 -19.63
CA VAL A 127 -13.17 -11.80 -18.32
C VAL A 127 -13.32 -12.95 -17.33
N GLN A 128 -12.99 -12.69 -16.07
CA GLN A 128 -13.27 -13.60 -14.96
C GLN A 128 -13.62 -12.80 -13.71
N ALA A 129 -14.80 -13.05 -13.15
CA ALA A 129 -15.37 -12.26 -12.06
C ALA A 129 -14.59 -12.44 -10.74
N SER A 130 -14.34 -13.69 -10.36
CA SER A 130 -13.56 -14.12 -9.19
C SER A 130 -12.69 -15.32 -9.56
N VAL A 131 -11.80 -15.74 -8.66
CA VAL A 131 -10.93 -16.91 -8.88
C VAL A 131 -11.75 -18.19 -9.13
N GLU A 132 -12.90 -18.32 -8.47
CA GLU A 132 -13.80 -19.47 -8.52
C GLU A 132 -14.77 -19.40 -9.70
N SER A 133 -14.94 -18.22 -10.30
CA SER A 133 -15.87 -18.03 -11.41
C SER A 133 -15.30 -18.60 -12.72
N PRO A 134 -16.14 -19.15 -13.62
CA PRO A 134 -15.67 -19.58 -14.93
C PRO A 134 -15.10 -18.39 -15.71
N THR A 135 -14.07 -18.67 -16.50
CA THR A 135 -13.54 -17.68 -17.46
C THR A 135 -14.48 -17.57 -18.65
N CYS A 136 -14.81 -16.34 -19.03
CA CYS A 136 -15.70 -16.05 -20.15
C CYS A 136 -14.96 -15.28 -21.24
N VAL A 137 -15.17 -15.71 -22.47
CA VAL A 137 -14.44 -15.27 -23.66
C VAL A 137 -15.44 -14.76 -24.69
N ALA A 138 -15.21 -13.56 -25.19
CA ALA A 138 -15.82 -13.05 -26.41
C ALA A 138 -14.74 -13.06 -27.50
N ALA A 139 -14.72 -14.09 -28.35
CA ALA A 139 -13.61 -14.33 -29.28
C ALA A 139 -13.47 -13.25 -30.37
N SER A 140 -14.60 -12.65 -30.78
CA SER A 140 -14.64 -11.56 -31.76
C SER A 140 -15.52 -10.45 -31.22
N ALA A 141 -14.94 -9.60 -30.36
CA ALA A 141 -15.63 -8.45 -29.78
C ALA A 141 -15.69 -7.26 -30.74
N ALA A 142 -14.66 -7.11 -31.58
CA ALA A 142 -14.61 -6.11 -32.64
C ALA A 142 -13.60 -6.48 -33.74
N ALA A 143 -13.77 -5.90 -34.93
CA ALA A 143 -12.74 -5.92 -35.96
C ALA A 143 -11.66 -4.88 -35.65
N LEU A 144 -10.39 -5.25 -35.85
CA LEU A 144 -9.26 -4.32 -35.85
C LEU A 144 -8.97 -3.98 -37.31
N HIS A 145 -9.09 -2.70 -37.68
CA HIS A 145 -8.71 -2.23 -39.00
C HIS A 145 -7.33 -1.61 -38.96
N GLN A 146 -6.59 -1.74 -40.06
CA GLN A 146 -5.32 -1.04 -40.22
C GLN A 146 -5.49 0.48 -40.01
N GLY A 147 -4.64 1.08 -39.19
CA GLY A 147 -4.66 2.52 -38.91
C GLY A 147 -5.85 3.00 -38.06
N ILE A 148 -6.60 2.08 -37.41
CA ILE A 148 -7.59 2.46 -36.40
C ILE A 148 -6.94 3.39 -35.37
N ALA A 149 -7.68 4.36 -34.82
CA ALA A 149 -7.17 5.26 -33.79
C ALA A 149 -7.94 5.11 -32.47
N GLU A 150 -9.25 4.89 -32.57
CA GLU A 150 -10.14 4.70 -31.43
C GLU A 150 -11.20 3.64 -31.77
N LEU A 151 -11.48 2.77 -30.82
CA LEU A 151 -12.46 1.69 -30.92
C LEU A 151 -13.28 1.68 -29.63
N THR A 152 -14.61 1.58 -29.73
CA THR A 152 -15.50 1.43 -28.56
C THR A 152 -16.31 0.15 -28.71
N ILE A 153 -16.29 -0.68 -27.68
CA ILE A 153 -16.94 -1.99 -27.63
C ILE A 153 -18.00 -1.97 -26.53
N ASP A 154 -19.25 -2.27 -26.86
CA ASP A 154 -20.31 -2.46 -25.86
C ASP A 154 -20.26 -3.90 -25.32
N LEU A 155 -19.80 -4.05 -24.08
CA LEU A 155 -19.60 -5.33 -23.43
C LEU A 155 -20.92 -6.09 -23.17
N ARG A 156 -22.06 -5.38 -23.16
CA ARG A 156 -23.40 -5.97 -22.95
C ARG A 156 -23.85 -6.81 -24.14
N ASN A 157 -23.41 -6.47 -25.35
CA ASN A 157 -23.89 -7.07 -26.58
C ASN A 157 -23.00 -8.20 -27.11
N LEU A 158 -21.94 -8.55 -26.36
CA LEU A 158 -20.99 -9.58 -26.78
C LEU A 158 -21.53 -11.00 -26.53
N ALA A 159 -21.21 -11.90 -27.46
CA ALA A 159 -21.49 -13.33 -27.32
C ALA A 159 -20.44 -14.01 -26.43
N TRP A 160 -20.61 -13.90 -25.12
CA TRP A 160 -19.73 -14.50 -24.12
C TRP A 160 -19.89 -16.01 -24.05
N ARG A 161 -18.76 -16.73 -24.11
CA ARG A 161 -18.70 -18.18 -23.97
C ARG A 161 -17.71 -18.61 -22.91
N SER A 162 -18.05 -19.62 -22.12
CA SER A 162 -17.09 -20.25 -21.21
C SER A 162 -16.08 -21.12 -21.98
N ALA A 163 -15.03 -21.57 -21.30
CA ALA A 163 -13.99 -22.41 -21.90
C ALA A 163 -14.49 -23.74 -22.48
N ASP A 164 -15.61 -24.26 -21.97
CA ASP A 164 -16.32 -25.45 -22.46
C ASP A 164 -17.31 -25.15 -23.61
N GLY A 165 -17.40 -23.89 -24.05
CA GLY A 165 -18.27 -23.45 -25.15
C GLY A 165 -19.70 -23.07 -24.74
N GLY A 166 -20.05 -23.25 -23.46
CA GLY A 166 -21.33 -22.84 -22.89
C GLY A 166 -21.56 -21.32 -22.98
N VAL A 167 -22.82 -20.89 -22.95
CA VAL A 167 -23.15 -19.46 -22.88
C VAL A 167 -22.78 -18.95 -21.49
N CYS A 168 -22.01 -17.87 -21.43
CA CYS A 168 -21.68 -17.20 -20.18
C CYS A 168 -22.39 -15.84 -20.11
N ALA A 169 -22.88 -15.46 -18.93
CA ALA A 169 -23.30 -14.09 -18.69
C ALA A 169 -22.07 -13.25 -18.32
N PRO A 170 -21.85 -12.06 -18.92
CA PRO A 170 -20.79 -11.18 -18.47
C PRO A 170 -21.01 -10.82 -17.00
N PRO A 171 -19.95 -10.84 -16.17
CA PRO A 171 -20.11 -10.51 -14.77
C PRO A 171 -20.46 -9.03 -14.62
N GLY A 172 -21.41 -8.73 -13.73
CA GLY A 172 -21.72 -7.34 -13.41
C GLY A 172 -20.54 -6.62 -12.74
N ILE A 173 -19.87 -7.31 -11.81
CA ILE A 173 -18.69 -6.82 -11.11
C ILE A 173 -17.50 -7.75 -11.41
N LEU A 174 -16.42 -7.18 -11.91
CA LEU A 174 -15.19 -7.89 -12.21
C LEU A 174 -14.14 -7.62 -11.14
N ARG A 175 -13.61 -8.66 -10.50
CA ARG A 175 -12.59 -8.52 -9.43
C ARG A 175 -11.27 -9.20 -9.74
N HIS A 176 -11.25 -10.14 -10.69
CA HIS A 176 -10.07 -10.96 -10.91
C HIS A 176 -9.33 -10.63 -12.20
N MET A 177 -10.01 -10.68 -13.35
CA MET A 177 -9.30 -10.66 -14.62
C MET A 177 -10.06 -9.97 -15.74
N LEU A 178 -9.38 -9.02 -16.40
CA LEU A 178 -9.76 -8.45 -17.69
C LEU A 178 -8.56 -8.59 -18.64
N ARG A 179 -8.76 -9.21 -19.80
CA ARG A 179 -7.74 -9.29 -20.84
C ARG A 179 -8.28 -8.87 -22.20
N LEU A 180 -7.45 -8.15 -22.95
CA LEU A 180 -7.63 -7.97 -24.38
C LEU A 180 -7.08 -9.20 -25.09
N ARG A 181 -7.75 -9.70 -26.12
CA ARG A 181 -7.31 -10.86 -26.89
C ARG A 181 -7.21 -10.57 -28.39
N PRO A 182 -6.20 -9.80 -28.84
CA PRO A 182 -6.02 -9.52 -30.26
C PRO A 182 -5.61 -10.78 -31.04
N GLN A 183 -6.03 -10.86 -32.30
CA GLN A 183 -5.54 -11.79 -33.29
C GLN A 183 -5.16 -11.00 -34.54
N LEU A 184 -3.87 -10.96 -34.85
CA LEU A 184 -3.29 -10.21 -35.95
C LEU A 184 -2.37 -11.11 -36.76
N PRO A 185 -2.22 -10.89 -38.08
CA PRO A 185 -1.28 -11.64 -38.91
C PRO A 185 0.14 -11.70 -38.33
N SER A 186 0.89 -12.74 -38.68
CA SER A 186 2.31 -12.85 -38.30
C SER A 186 3.09 -11.59 -38.73
N GLY A 187 3.88 -11.05 -37.81
CA GLY A 187 4.68 -9.82 -38.01
C GLY A 187 3.88 -8.53 -37.88
N ALA A 188 2.54 -8.58 -37.83
CA ALA A 188 1.73 -7.39 -37.59
C ALA A 188 1.80 -6.97 -36.11
N SER A 189 1.53 -5.69 -35.87
CA SER A 189 1.67 -5.07 -34.55
C SER A 189 0.47 -4.22 -34.18
N LEU A 190 0.25 -4.11 -32.87
CA LEU A 190 -0.74 -3.26 -32.23
C LEU A 190 -0.02 -2.29 -31.29
N ARG A 191 -0.14 -1.00 -31.56
CA ARG A 191 0.27 0.04 -30.63
C ARG A 191 -0.91 0.41 -29.75
N LEU A 192 -0.82 0.16 -28.45
CA LEU A 192 -1.84 0.50 -27.48
C LEU A 192 -1.40 1.73 -26.68
N ARG A 193 -2.24 2.74 -26.61
CA ARG A 193 -1.99 3.93 -25.76
C ARG A 193 -2.81 3.87 -24.48
N GLU A 194 -4.09 3.60 -24.62
CA GLU A 194 -5.05 3.68 -23.52
C GLU A 194 -6.16 2.65 -23.71
N VAL A 195 -6.55 2.04 -22.60
CA VAL A 195 -7.78 1.26 -22.48
C VAL A 195 -8.60 1.90 -21.37
N ALA A 196 -9.90 2.08 -21.54
CA ALA A 196 -10.74 2.68 -20.51
C ALA A 196 -12.15 2.11 -20.55
N LEU A 197 -12.79 2.06 -19.38
CA LEU A 197 -14.22 1.78 -19.28
C LEU A 197 -14.98 3.10 -19.14
N VAL A 198 -15.94 3.30 -20.04
CA VAL A 198 -16.77 4.49 -20.13
C VAL A 198 -18.24 4.12 -20.07
N THR A 199 -19.09 5.12 -19.91
CA THR A 199 -20.54 4.97 -19.83
C THR A 199 -21.20 5.89 -20.85
N ASP A 200 -22.27 5.41 -21.49
CA ASP A 200 -23.15 6.18 -22.38
C ASP A 200 -24.16 7.02 -21.58
N GLN A 201 -24.35 6.70 -20.30
CA GLN A 201 -25.29 7.41 -19.45
C GLN A 201 -24.69 8.73 -18.92
N PRO A 202 -25.52 9.77 -18.72
CA PRO A 202 -25.05 11.04 -18.15
C PRO A 202 -24.46 10.81 -16.76
N ALA A 203 -23.51 11.65 -16.33
CA ALA A 203 -22.97 11.60 -14.99
C ALA A 203 -24.11 11.66 -13.94
N PRO A 204 -24.10 10.80 -12.90
CA PRO A 204 -25.12 10.90 -11.87
C PRO A 204 -25.03 12.26 -11.18
N ALA A 205 -26.17 12.91 -10.96
CA ALA A 205 -26.23 14.06 -10.07
C ALA A 205 -25.95 13.56 -8.64
N ILE A 206 -24.79 13.93 -8.09
CA ILE A 206 -24.39 13.51 -6.75
C ILE A 206 -24.89 14.56 -5.77
N ASP A 207 -26.00 14.25 -5.11
CA ASP A 207 -26.52 15.05 -3.99
C ASP A 207 -25.80 14.64 -2.71
N THR A 208 -24.98 15.54 -2.16
CA THR A 208 -24.27 15.33 -0.89
C THR A 208 -25.21 15.20 0.30
N ARG A 209 -26.44 15.70 0.20
CA ARG A 209 -27.48 15.55 1.23
C ARG A 209 -28.11 14.15 1.25
N ALA A 210 -28.01 13.43 0.13
CA ALA A 210 -28.49 12.05 0.00
C ALA A 210 -27.43 11.02 0.41
N ALA A 211 -26.34 11.44 1.05
CA ALA A 211 -25.29 10.55 1.48
C ALA A 211 -25.79 9.51 2.50
N ILE A 212 -25.39 8.26 2.30
CA ILE A 212 -25.77 7.16 3.17
C ILE A 212 -24.80 7.13 4.35
N GLY A 213 -25.27 7.57 5.52
CA GLY A 213 -24.52 7.50 6.77
C GLY A 213 -24.33 6.05 7.24
N LEU A 214 -23.08 5.67 7.52
CA LEU A 214 -22.76 4.42 8.18
C LEU A 214 -22.60 4.64 9.69
N PRO A 215 -23.12 3.74 10.54
CA PRO A 215 -22.98 3.83 11.99
C PRO A 215 -21.51 3.64 12.42
N SER A 216 -21.16 4.17 13.59
CA SER A 216 -19.80 4.08 14.16
C SER A 216 -19.39 2.67 14.56
N ASP A 217 -20.36 1.82 14.91
CA ASP A 217 -20.10 0.41 15.18
C ASP A 217 -19.82 -0.34 13.86
N PRO A 218 -18.63 -0.97 13.69
CA PRO A 218 -18.27 -1.64 12.44
C PRO A 218 -19.20 -2.79 12.06
N TRP A 219 -19.76 -3.50 13.05
CA TRP A 219 -20.65 -4.63 12.81
C TRP A 219 -22.01 -4.13 12.31
N LEU A 220 -22.60 -3.11 12.96
CA LEU A 220 -23.81 -2.46 12.47
C LEU A 220 -23.62 -1.82 11.10
N ALA A 221 -22.44 -1.26 10.82
CA ALA A 221 -22.13 -0.70 9.51
C ALA A 221 -22.11 -1.80 8.43
N GLY A 222 -21.51 -2.95 8.73
CA GLY A 222 -21.55 -4.13 7.88
C GLY A 222 -22.97 -4.61 7.61
N GLN A 223 -23.83 -4.69 8.63
CA GLN A 223 -25.24 -5.06 8.46
C GLN A 223 -26.01 -4.07 7.60
N ARG A 224 -25.78 -2.77 7.78
CA ARG A 224 -26.42 -1.73 6.98
C ARG A 224 -26.05 -1.85 5.50
N ILE A 225 -24.78 -2.14 5.21
CA ILE A 225 -24.28 -2.39 3.84
C ILE A 225 -25.00 -3.61 3.23
N ASP A 226 -25.10 -4.71 3.97
CA ASP A 226 -25.78 -5.92 3.48
C ASP A 226 -27.29 -5.70 3.28
N GLN A 227 -27.94 -4.94 4.16
CA GLN A 227 -29.35 -4.58 4.02
C GLN A 227 -29.59 -3.77 2.74
N LEU A 228 -28.73 -2.79 2.44
CA LEU A 228 -28.82 -2.00 1.21
C LEU A 228 -28.64 -2.87 -0.03
N ARG A 229 -27.68 -3.80 0.01
CA ARG A 229 -27.50 -4.79 -1.07
C ARG A 229 -28.76 -5.64 -1.26
N GLN A 230 -29.32 -6.18 -0.18
CA GLN A 230 -30.53 -7.03 -0.22
C GLN A 230 -31.77 -6.27 -0.71
N SER A 231 -31.86 -4.96 -0.45
CA SER A 231 -32.95 -4.13 -0.94
C SER A 231 -32.94 -3.87 -2.46
N GLY A 232 -31.89 -4.30 -3.16
CA GLY A 232 -31.74 -4.05 -4.60
C GLY A 232 -31.39 -2.60 -4.92
N TYR A 233 -30.67 -1.91 -4.01
CA TYR A 233 -30.25 -0.53 -4.22
C TYR A 233 -29.28 -0.41 -5.42
N GLN A 234 -29.72 0.24 -6.49
CA GLN A 234 -29.03 0.34 -7.79
C GLN A 234 -28.59 1.78 -8.11
N SER A 235 -27.71 2.33 -7.28
CA SER A 235 -27.01 3.58 -7.64
C SER A 235 -25.68 3.27 -8.34
N ARG A 236 -25.37 4.04 -9.39
CA ARG A 236 -24.13 3.90 -10.17
C ARG A 236 -22.88 4.31 -9.38
N ALA A 237 -22.99 5.38 -8.61
CA ALA A 237 -21.90 5.92 -7.81
C ALA A 237 -22.47 6.44 -6.47
N PRO A 238 -22.91 5.54 -5.58
CA PRO A 238 -23.50 5.94 -4.32
C PRO A 238 -22.47 6.65 -3.44
N LEU A 239 -22.95 7.67 -2.73
CA LEU A 239 -22.17 8.41 -1.75
C LEU A 239 -22.43 7.84 -0.36
N PHE A 240 -21.38 7.36 0.30
CA PHE A 240 -21.43 6.89 1.69
C PHE A 240 -20.63 7.84 2.59
N GLN A 241 -21.20 8.14 3.76
CA GLN A 241 -20.49 8.82 4.84
C GLN A 241 -19.92 7.77 5.79
N LEU A 242 -18.60 7.74 5.88
CA LEU A 242 -17.87 6.86 6.79
C LEU A 242 -18.01 7.35 8.24
N PRO A 243 -18.02 6.43 9.22
CA PRO A 243 -18.23 6.79 10.62
C PRO A 243 -17.15 7.74 11.15
N THR A 244 -17.54 8.62 12.07
CA THR A 244 -16.60 9.48 12.81
C THR A 244 -15.73 8.64 13.74
N MET A 245 -14.46 9.03 13.92
CA MET A 245 -13.56 8.46 14.93
C MET A 245 -13.27 6.95 14.79
N ALA A 246 -13.47 6.36 13.61
CA ALA A 246 -13.06 4.98 13.38
C ALA A 246 -11.54 4.86 13.16
N SER A 247 -11.00 3.66 13.34
CA SER A 247 -9.61 3.38 12.98
C SER A 247 -9.41 3.37 11.46
N ALA A 248 -8.16 3.51 11.03
CA ALA A 248 -7.80 3.39 9.62
C ALA A 248 -8.22 2.02 9.05
N GLU A 249 -8.00 0.96 9.81
CA GLU A 249 -8.34 -0.42 9.45
C GLU A 249 -9.84 -0.58 9.26
N THR A 250 -10.65 -0.03 10.16
CA THR A 250 -12.12 -0.05 10.04
C THR A 250 -12.58 0.69 8.80
N TRP A 251 -12.05 1.89 8.52
CA TRP A 251 -12.43 2.62 7.30
C TRP A 251 -12.06 1.89 6.02
N LEU A 252 -10.87 1.29 5.94
CA LEU A 252 -10.46 0.53 4.76
C LEU A 252 -11.24 -0.78 4.61
N ALA A 253 -11.58 -1.46 5.71
CA ALA A 253 -12.45 -2.63 5.66
C ALA A 253 -13.86 -2.28 5.14
N LEU A 254 -14.42 -1.16 5.60
CA LEU A 254 -15.70 -0.65 5.09
C LEU A 254 -15.60 -0.25 3.62
N ARG A 255 -14.53 0.43 3.20
CA ARG A 255 -14.27 0.76 1.80
C ARG A 255 -14.27 -0.48 0.93
N ASP A 256 -13.46 -1.48 1.28
CA ASP A 256 -13.30 -2.67 0.45
C ASP A 256 -14.60 -3.45 0.33
N ARG A 257 -15.37 -3.53 1.42
CA ARG A 257 -16.71 -4.13 1.41
C ARG A 257 -17.66 -3.38 0.50
N LEU A 258 -17.68 -2.04 0.59
CA LEU A 258 -18.51 -1.17 -0.25
C LEU A 258 -18.13 -1.27 -1.72
N HIS A 259 -16.84 -1.17 -2.07
CA HIS A 259 -16.35 -1.33 -3.44
C HIS A 259 -16.58 -2.74 -3.99
N GLY A 260 -16.68 -3.74 -3.10
CA GLY A 260 -17.10 -5.07 -3.48
C GLY A 260 -18.53 -5.13 -4.04
N TYR A 261 -19.43 -4.25 -3.60
CA TYR A 261 -20.82 -4.22 -4.04
C TYR A 261 -21.12 -3.08 -5.01
N TRP A 262 -20.49 -1.92 -4.81
CA TRP A 262 -20.60 -0.72 -5.62
C TRP A 262 -19.19 -0.20 -5.92
N PRO A 263 -18.53 -0.71 -6.98
CA PRO A 263 -17.13 -0.38 -7.27
C PRO A 263 -16.85 1.12 -7.44
N ALA A 264 -17.82 1.87 -7.96
CA ALA A 264 -17.76 3.32 -8.14
C ALA A 264 -18.26 4.14 -6.93
N ALA A 265 -18.49 3.51 -5.77
CA ALA A 265 -18.93 4.23 -4.57
C ALA A 265 -17.93 5.32 -4.16
N LEU A 266 -18.47 6.48 -3.78
CA LEU A 266 -17.75 7.61 -3.22
C LEU A 266 -17.81 7.50 -1.70
N LEU A 267 -16.65 7.54 -1.04
CA LEU A 267 -16.54 7.33 0.40
C LEU A 267 -15.98 8.58 1.05
N VAL A 268 -16.82 9.26 1.80
CA VAL A 268 -16.45 10.55 2.40
C VAL A 268 -16.40 10.39 3.91
N PRO A 269 -15.31 10.78 4.57
CA PRO A 269 -15.28 10.84 6.02
C PRO A 269 -16.42 11.72 6.56
N SER A 270 -17.11 11.30 7.62
CA SER A 270 -18.17 12.11 8.21
C SER A 270 -17.65 13.52 8.58
N GLY A 271 -18.44 14.54 8.21
CA GLY A 271 -18.11 15.95 8.40
C GLY A 271 -17.18 16.56 7.34
N ALA A 272 -16.62 15.77 6.41
CA ALA A 272 -15.85 16.33 5.30
C ALA A 272 -16.80 16.83 4.19
N GLU A 273 -16.50 18.03 3.68
CA GLU A 273 -17.13 18.52 2.46
C GLU A 273 -16.48 17.86 1.24
N LEU A 274 -17.32 17.40 0.31
CA LEU A 274 -16.84 16.79 -0.93
C LEU A 274 -16.75 17.85 -2.02
N LEU A 275 -15.54 18.23 -2.38
CA LEU A 275 -15.27 19.21 -3.44
C LEU A 275 -14.71 18.49 -4.67
N ALA A 276 -15.26 18.77 -5.85
CA ALA A 276 -14.76 18.20 -7.09
C ALA A 276 -13.46 18.90 -7.51
N ASN A 277 -12.34 18.42 -6.99
CA ASN A 277 -11.04 18.99 -7.25
C ASN A 277 -10.30 18.20 -8.32
N ALA A 278 -9.95 18.88 -9.42
CA ALA A 278 -8.92 18.39 -10.32
C ALA A 278 -7.63 18.30 -9.53
N HIS A 279 -7.21 17.09 -9.14
CA HIS A 279 -5.90 16.97 -8.54
C HIS A 279 -4.86 17.03 -9.64
N GLU A 280 -4.27 18.21 -9.83
CA GLU A 280 -3.03 18.29 -10.56
C GLU A 280 -1.95 17.60 -9.72
N PRO A 281 -1.41 16.44 -10.17
CA PRO A 281 -0.34 15.81 -9.46
C PRO A 281 0.81 16.81 -9.33
N MET A 282 1.38 16.91 -8.12
CA MET A 282 2.54 17.76 -7.89
C MET A 282 3.58 17.52 -9.00
N PRO A 283 4.12 18.58 -9.62
CA PRO A 283 5.08 18.43 -10.70
C PRO A 283 6.25 17.52 -10.28
N VAL A 284 6.60 16.55 -11.13
CA VAL A 284 7.60 15.52 -10.81
C VAL A 284 8.95 16.12 -10.41
N TRP A 285 9.30 17.30 -10.94
CA TRP A 285 10.54 18.00 -10.61
C TRP A 285 10.62 18.44 -9.15
N PHE A 286 9.48 18.65 -8.47
CA PHE A 286 9.47 19.06 -7.05
C PHE A 286 10.03 17.95 -6.16
N GLY A 287 9.67 16.69 -6.42
CA GLY A 287 10.23 15.53 -5.71
C GLY A 287 11.74 15.39 -5.92
N TRP A 288 12.21 15.65 -7.15
CA TRP A 288 13.65 15.67 -7.47
C TRP A 288 14.38 16.82 -6.79
N LEU A 289 13.81 18.02 -6.76
CA LEU A 289 14.38 19.16 -6.06
C LEU A 289 14.52 18.87 -4.57
N ALA A 290 13.45 18.40 -3.92
CA ALA A 290 13.48 18.02 -2.51
C ALA A 290 14.54 16.95 -2.22
N CYS A 291 14.64 15.92 -3.08
CA CYS A 291 15.66 14.88 -2.96
C CYS A 291 17.08 15.44 -3.12
N GLY A 292 17.30 16.29 -4.13
CA GLY A 292 18.60 16.92 -4.38
C GLY A 292 19.05 17.78 -3.21
N THR A 293 18.16 18.63 -2.70
CA THR A 293 18.42 19.45 -1.49
C THR A 293 18.75 18.57 -0.28
N TYR A 294 18.00 17.50 -0.07
CA TYR A 294 18.24 16.57 1.04
C TYR A 294 19.59 15.85 0.94
N VAL A 295 19.98 15.38 -0.25
CA VAL A 295 21.31 14.78 -0.48
C VAL A 295 22.43 15.79 -0.24
N LEU A 296 22.27 17.04 -0.69
CA LEU A 296 23.24 18.10 -0.43
C LEU A 296 23.37 18.39 1.08
N LEU A 297 22.27 18.35 1.83
CA LEU A 297 22.29 18.49 3.29
C LEU A 297 23.03 17.34 3.97
N LEU A 298 22.81 16.09 3.54
CA LEU A 298 23.55 14.91 4.02
C LEU A 298 25.06 15.07 3.81
N ILE A 299 25.47 15.47 2.60
CA ILE A 299 26.88 15.72 2.25
C ILE A 299 27.44 16.85 3.12
N GLY A 300 26.72 17.97 3.24
CA GLY A 300 27.13 19.09 4.08
C GLY A 300 27.36 18.68 5.54
N CYS A 301 26.46 17.87 6.11
CA CYS A 301 26.60 17.36 7.48
C CYS A 301 27.72 16.33 7.64
N ALA A 302 28.07 15.60 6.58
CA ALA A 302 29.17 14.65 6.58
C ALA A 302 30.54 15.35 6.54
N VAL A 303 30.64 16.46 5.80
CA VAL A 303 31.85 17.27 5.65
C VAL A 303 32.03 18.23 6.83
N TRP A 304 30.97 18.90 7.26
CA TRP A 304 30.96 19.88 8.34
C TRP A 304 30.02 19.44 9.46
N PRO A 305 30.40 18.43 10.26
CA PRO A 305 29.55 17.97 11.35
C PRO A 305 29.41 19.10 12.39
N PRO A 306 28.18 19.46 12.79
CA PRO A 306 28.00 20.47 13.83
C PRO A 306 28.61 19.98 15.15
N PRO A 307 29.01 20.89 16.07
CA PRO A 307 29.58 20.51 17.35
C PRO A 307 28.51 20.12 18.40
N GLY A 308 28.92 19.34 19.40
CA GLY A 308 28.15 19.10 20.62
C GLY A 308 26.82 18.35 20.44
N LYS A 309 25.83 18.65 21.30
CA LYS A 309 24.53 17.96 21.31
C LYS A 309 23.68 18.21 20.06
N ALA A 310 23.85 19.37 19.42
CA ALA A 310 23.18 19.70 18.16
C ALA A 310 23.50 18.67 17.07
N ARG A 311 24.72 18.10 17.12
CA ARG A 311 25.15 17.02 16.23
C ARG A 311 24.29 15.79 16.32
N SER A 312 24.10 15.25 17.52
CA SER A 312 23.37 13.99 17.68
C SER A 312 21.90 14.15 17.31
N TRP A 313 21.30 15.28 17.65
CA TRP A 313 19.94 15.62 17.20
C TRP A 313 19.84 15.72 15.67
N LEU A 314 20.76 16.44 15.03
CA LEU A 314 20.77 16.60 13.57
C LEU A 314 21.03 15.26 12.86
N GLU A 315 21.96 14.45 13.36
CA GLU A 315 22.27 13.12 12.83
C GLU A 315 21.02 12.21 12.89
N ILE A 316 20.24 12.23 13.97
CA ILE A 316 18.98 11.47 14.07
C ILE A 316 17.98 11.97 13.03
N VAL A 317 17.70 13.28 13.00
CA VAL A 317 16.68 13.87 12.11
C VAL A 317 17.02 13.56 10.66
N ILE A 318 18.27 13.81 10.26
CA ILE A 318 18.72 13.59 8.89
C ILE A 318 18.77 12.10 8.56
N ALA A 319 19.25 11.21 9.43
CA ALA A 319 19.24 9.76 9.15
C ALA A 319 17.82 9.18 9.00
N MET A 320 16.83 9.77 9.70
CA MET A 320 15.44 9.31 9.68
C MET A 320 14.57 9.99 8.62
N ALA A 321 14.95 11.17 8.13
CA ALA A 321 14.15 11.93 7.17
C ALA A 321 13.91 11.15 5.86
N GLY A 322 14.94 10.50 5.30
CA GLY A 322 14.79 9.65 4.10
C GLY A 322 13.80 8.49 4.29
N PRO A 323 14.01 7.60 5.29
CA PRO A 323 13.07 6.53 5.63
C PRO A 323 11.63 7.01 5.91
N LEU A 324 11.46 8.08 6.68
CA LEU A 324 10.13 8.62 6.98
C LEU A 324 9.48 9.25 5.74
N TRP A 325 10.24 9.90 4.86
CA TRP A 325 9.71 10.41 3.61
C TRP A 325 9.25 9.28 2.69
N LEU A 326 10.02 8.19 2.60
CA LEU A 326 9.63 7.03 1.80
C LEU A 326 8.34 6.37 2.36
N MET A 327 8.32 6.10 3.67
CA MET A 327 7.23 5.36 4.31
C MET A 327 6.03 6.24 4.64
N ALA A 328 6.18 7.20 5.56
CA ALA A 328 5.09 8.07 6.02
C ALA A 328 4.65 9.09 4.96
N GLY A 329 5.53 9.44 4.02
CA GLY A 329 5.20 10.30 2.87
C GLY A 329 4.45 9.60 1.73
N LEU A 330 3.99 8.36 1.93
CA LEU A 330 3.21 7.57 0.96
C LEU A 330 3.92 7.39 -0.40
N GLN A 331 5.26 7.35 -0.40
CA GLN A 331 6.08 7.26 -1.61
C GLN A 331 6.34 5.80 -2.06
N TRP A 332 5.93 4.83 -1.25
CA TRP A 332 6.04 3.40 -1.53
C TRP A 332 4.66 2.80 -1.81
N GLY A 333 4.32 2.65 -3.09
CA GLY A 333 3.03 2.15 -3.60
C GLY A 333 3.19 1.30 -4.86
N LEU A 334 2.14 1.19 -5.68
CA LEU A 334 2.23 0.56 -7.02
C LEU A 334 3.26 1.23 -7.93
N HIS A 335 3.42 2.54 -7.77
CA HIS A 335 4.44 3.32 -8.45
C HIS A 335 5.46 3.78 -7.41
N LEU A 336 6.56 3.04 -7.35
CA LEU A 336 7.67 3.38 -6.49
C LEU A 336 8.26 4.75 -6.88
N SER A 337 8.29 5.67 -5.93
CA SER A 337 8.89 6.99 -6.11
C SER A 337 10.42 6.89 -6.13
N ILE A 338 11.02 7.08 -7.32
CA ILE A 338 12.48 7.04 -7.48
C ILE A 338 13.20 8.04 -6.56
N PRO A 339 12.75 9.32 -6.44
CA PRO A 339 13.35 10.27 -5.50
C PRO A 339 13.29 9.79 -4.05
N GLY A 340 12.16 9.20 -3.63
CA GLY A 340 12.01 8.63 -2.28
C GLY A 340 13.00 7.50 -2.00
N VAL A 341 13.22 6.60 -2.98
CA VAL A 341 14.21 5.51 -2.85
C VAL A 341 15.63 6.04 -2.77
N ILE A 342 15.98 7.05 -3.57
CA ILE A 342 17.31 7.69 -3.52
C ILE A 342 17.51 8.35 -2.16
N ALA A 343 16.52 9.09 -1.65
CA ALA A 343 16.59 9.71 -0.34
C ALA A 343 16.74 8.68 0.79
N PHE A 344 16.00 7.57 0.74
CA PHE A 344 16.15 6.45 1.66
C PHE A 344 17.57 5.86 1.61
N GLY A 345 18.07 5.52 0.42
CA GLY A 345 19.41 4.98 0.23
C GLY A 345 20.51 5.93 0.71
N ALA A 346 20.40 7.22 0.41
CA ALA A 346 21.34 8.25 0.85
C ALA A 346 21.35 8.41 2.38
N ALA A 347 20.18 8.35 3.02
CA ALA A 347 20.06 8.38 4.48
C ALA A 347 20.75 7.17 5.13
N LEU A 348 20.56 5.96 4.57
CA LEU A 348 21.24 4.75 5.04
C LEU A 348 22.76 4.84 4.84
N SER A 349 23.23 5.32 3.68
CA SER A 349 24.66 5.52 3.44
C SER A 349 25.27 6.51 4.42
N TYR A 350 24.55 7.60 4.74
CA TYR A 350 24.96 8.54 5.76
C TYR A 350 24.97 7.92 7.17
N ALA A 351 23.95 7.13 7.53
CA ALA A 351 23.91 6.39 8.79
C ALA A 351 25.12 5.44 8.92
N VAL A 352 25.48 4.72 7.86
CA VAL A 352 26.67 3.85 7.82
C VAL A 352 27.94 4.68 8.01
N TRP A 353 28.05 5.82 7.34
CA TRP A 353 29.19 6.72 7.44
C TRP A 353 29.39 7.26 8.85
N ILE A 354 28.34 7.79 9.49
CA ILE A 354 28.44 8.31 10.85
C ILE A 354 28.75 7.20 11.86
N GLU A 355 28.26 5.98 11.64
CA GLU A 355 28.52 4.84 12.51
C GLU A 355 29.95 4.32 12.36
N TRP A 356 30.49 4.28 11.13
CA TRP A 356 31.89 3.92 10.90
C TRP A 356 32.84 4.92 11.57
N ARG A 357 32.54 6.21 11.54
CA ARG A 357 33.38 7.24 12.19
C ARG A 357 33.42 7.14 13.72
N GLN A 358 32.50 6.42 14.36
CA GLN A 358 32.40 6.31 15.82
C GLN A 358 33.11 5.07 16.41
N ARG A 359 34.05 4.46 15.68
CA ARG A 359 34.79 3.29 16.18
C ARG A 359 35.61 3.60 17.45
N PRO A 360 35.67 2.68 18.43
CA PRO A 360 35.06 1.35 18.44
C PRO A 360 33.54 1.39 18.62
N HIS A 361 32.83 0.48 17.95
CA HIS A 361 31.36 0.41 18.02
C HIS A 361 30.90 0.12 19.45
N ALA A 362 29.86 0.84 19.90
CA ALA A 362 29.23 0.63 21.20
C ALA A 362 28.33 -0.62 21.27
N TRP A 363 28.30 -1.41 20.20
CA TRP A 363 27.44 -2.59 20.03
C TRP A 363 28.20 -3.73 19.36
N HIS A 364 27.64 -4.93 19.47
CA HIS A 364 28.19 -6.13 18.88
C HIS A 364 27.08 -7.00 18.27
N TRP A 365 27.45 -7.86 17.32
CA TRP A 365 26.50 -8.72 16.64
C TRP A 365 25.92 -9.80 17.57
N LEU A 366 26.78 -10.51 18.28
CA LEU A 366 26.43 -11.71 19.05
C LEU A 366 26.59 -11.45 20.55
N SER A 367 25.64 -11.92 21.36
CA SER A 367 25.87 -12.05 22.80
C SER A 367 26.43 -13.43 23.14
N ARG A 368 27.31 -13.47 24.14
CA ARG A 368 27.81 -14.71 24.78
C ARG A 368 26.86 -15.24 25.84
N ASN A 369 25.93 -14.41 26.35
CA ASN A 369 24.99 -14.80 27.40
C ASN A 369 23.66 -15.24 26.79
N TRP A 370 23.21 -16.46 27.09
CA TRP A 370 21.93 -16.99 26.62
C TRP A 370 20.73 -16.11 27.03
N ARG A 371 20.81 -15.39 28.15
CA ARG A 371 19.75 -14.47 28.59
C ARG A 371 19.55 -13.29 27.64
N ASP A 372 20.56 -12.92 26.87
CA ASP A 372 20.45 -11.85 25.89
C ASP A 372 19.82 -12.35 24.58
N TRP A 373 19.73 -13.65 24.41
CA TRP A 373 18.96 -14.31 23.36
C TRP A 373 17.51 -14.53 23.79
N ALA A 374 17.31 -15.11 24.98
CA ALA A 374 15.99 -15.45 25.47
C ALA A 374 15.06 -14.24 25.64
N MET A 375 15.58 -13.10 26.11
CA MET A 375 14.74 -11.94 26.44
C MET A 375 14.11 -11.28 25.19
N PRO A 376 14.85 -10.93 24.12
CA PRO A 376 14.22 -10.46 22.89
C PRO A 376 13.24 -11.46 22.28
N LEU A 377 13.59 -12.76 22.30
CA LEU A 377 12.78 -13.85 21.74
C LEU A 377 11.52 -14.16 22.56
N ALA A 378 11.39 -13.65 23.78
CA ALA A 378 10.20 -13.85 24.62
C ALA A 378 8.91 -13.28 24.00
N LEU A 379 9.00 -12.38 23.01
CA LEU A 379 7.84 -11.89 22.26
C LEU A 379 7.25 -12.93 21.29
N LEU A 380 8.03 -13.94 20.86
CA LEU A 380 7.54 -15.00 19.96
C LEU A 380 6.40 -15.83 20.58
N PRO A 381 6.53 -16.41 21.80
CA PRO A 381 5.42 -17.12 22.42
C PRO A 381 4.23 -16.20 22.73
N ILE A 382 4.45 -14.90 22.96
CA ILE A 382 3.36 -13.93 23.12
C ILE A 382 2.59 -13.73 21.81
N ALA A 383 3.30 -13.59 20.69
CA ALA A 383 2.69 -13.49 19.37
C ALA A 383 1.90 -14.77 19.01
N LEU A 384 2.46 -15.96 19.28
CA LEU A 384 1.76 -17.23 19.11
C LEU A 384 0.51 -17.33 20.01
N GLY A 385 0.62 -16.92 21.27
CA GLY A 385 -0.50 -16.89 22.20
C GLY A 385 -1.62 -15.96 21.72
N LEU A 386 -1.28 -14.80 21.15
CA LEU A 386 -2.24 -13.87 20.56
C LEU A 386 -2.95 -14.48 19.35
N ILE A 387 -2.20 -15.11 18.43
CA ILE A 387 -2.74 -15.80 17.25
C ILE A 387 -3.71 -16.91 17.68
N ALA A 388 -3.30 -17.75 18.63
CA ALA A 388 -4.12 -18.83 19.15
C ALA A 388 -5.37 -18.32 19.87
N TRP A 389 -5.26 -17.25 20.66
CA TRP A 389 -6.38 -16.65 21.38
C TRP A 389 -7.44 -16.06 20.43
N LEU A 390 -7.01 -15.51 19.30
CA LEU A 390 -7.91 -14.99 18.26
C LEU A 390 -8.45 -16.10 17.33
N GLY A 391 -7.99 -17.34 17.49
CA GLY A 391 -8.44 -18.49 16.69
C GLY A 391 -8.00 -18.45 15.23
N HIS A 392 -6.86 -17.80 14.94
CA HIS A 392 -6.33 -17.75 13.59
C HIS A 392 -5.36 -18.91 13.31
N ASP A 393 -5.43 -19.46 12.10
CA ASP A 393 -4.50 -20.47 11.60
C ASP A 393 -3.20 -19.84 11.09
N LEU A 394 -2.10 -20.58 11.19
CA LEU A 394 -0.82 -20.17 10.61
C LEU A 394 -0.72 -20.65 9.16
N HIS A 395 -0.55 -19.72 8.23
CA HIS A 395 -0.27 -20.04 6.84
C HIS A 395 1.23 -20.19 6.58
N PRO A 396 1.66 -21.20 5.80
CA PRO A 396 3.07 -21.40 5.50
C PRO A 396 3.62 -20.23 4.67
N LEU A 397 4.82 -19.76 5.03
CA LEU A 397 5.55 -18.71 4.31
C LEU A 397 6.72 -19.33 3.53
N ASP A 398 7.03 -18.73 2.38
CA ASP A 398 8.20 -19.13 1.59
C ASP A 398 9.51 -18.85 2.36
N GLY A 399 10.43 -19.81 2.36
CA GLY A 399 11.72 -19.67 3.04
C GLY A 399 12.57 -18.52 2.49
N ARG A 400 12.48 -18.25 1.18
CA ARG A 400 13.17 -17.09 0.56
C ARG A 400 12.61 -15.77 1.09
N HIS A 401 11.29 -15.69 1.22
CA HIS A 401 10.61 -14.53 1.82
C HIS A 401 11.07 -14.30 3.26
N ALA A 402 11.13 -15.36 4.07
CA ALA A 402 11.64 -15.28 5.45
C ALA A 402 13.09 -14.78 5.54
N LEU A 403 13.98 -15.22 4.64
CA LEU A 403 15.37 -14.75 4.58
C LEU A 403 15.47 -13.26 4.18
N ILE A 404 14.67 -12.83 3.20
CA ILE A 404 14.60 -11.42 2.79
C ILE A 404 14.11 -10.57 3.97
N TYR A 405 13.06 -11.02 4.66
CA TYR A 405 12.53 -10.37 5.85
C TYR A 405 13.55 -10.29 6.98
N LEU A 406 14.36 -11.33 7.20
CA LEU A 406 15.43 -11.29 8.19
C LEU A 406 16.49 -10.22 7.84
N GLY A 407 16.89 -10.14 6.58
CA GLY A 407 17.80 -9.09 6.11
C GLY A 407 17.22 -7.69 6.33
N TRP A 408 15.95 -7.51 6.01
CA TRP A 408 15.22 -6.26 6.23
C TRP A 408 15.08 -5.90 7.71
N ALA A 409 14.66 -6.84 8.55
CA ALA A 409 14.54 -6.67 10.00
C ALA A 409 15.89 -6.33 10.64
N THR A 410 16.98 -6.94 10.17
CA THR A 410 18.34 -6.63 10.63
C THR A 410 18.73 -5.20 10.29
N LEU A 411 18.45 -4.73 9.07
CA LEU A 411 18.71 -3.35 8.65
C LEU A 411 17.92 -2.35 9.50
N GLN A 412 16.64 -2.62 9.72
CA GLN A 412 15.77 -1.77 10.54
C GLN A 412 16.25 -1.69 11.99
N GLN A 413 16.57 -2.83 12.61
CA GLN A 413 17.04 -2.89 14.00
C GLN A 413 18.43 -2.26 14.14
N TRP A 414 19.31 -2.43 13.16
CA TRP A 414 20.60 -1.72 13.12
C TRP A 414 20.38 -0.20 13.11
N LEU A 415 19.54 0.31 12.22
CA LEU A 415 19.26 1.73 12.12
C LEU A 415 18.68 2.28 13.43
N MET A 416 17.71 1.59 14.03
CA MET A 416 17.06 2.09 15.23
C MET A 416 17.93 1.96 16.48
N LEU A 417 18.57 0.81 16.70
CA LEU A 417 19.25 0.53 17.96
C LEU A 417 20.73 0.94 17.94
N ALA A 418 21.45 0.65 16.87
CA ALA A 418 22.86 0.99 16.77
C ALA A 418 23.07 2.46 16.42
N VAL A 419 22.25 3.01 15.50
CA VAL A 419 22.37 4.41 15.09
C VAL A 419 21.50 5.30 15.97
N VAL A 420 20.18 5.29 15.82
CA VAL A 420 19.28 6.27 16.45
C VAL A 420 19.36 6.27 17.98
N LEU A 421 19.17 5.12 18.63
CA LEU A 421 19.19 5.01 20.08
C LEU A 421 20.53 5.47 20.67
N HIS A 422 21.65 5.12 20.05
CA HIS A 422 22.97 5.56 20.51
C HIS A 422 23.11 7.09 20.49
N ARG A 423 22.59 7.76 19.45
CA ARG A 423 22.59 9.24 19.38
C ARG A 423 21.60 9.86 20.36
N LEU A 424 20.51 9.19 20.71
CA LEU A 424 19.62 9.64 21.77
C LEU A 424 20.29 9.60 23.15
N GLU A 425 21.17 8.61 23.39
CA GLU A 425 21.94 8.52 24.64
C GLU A 425 22.91 9.68 24.85
N SER A 426 23.55 10.18 23.78
CA SER A 426 24.46 11.33 23.87
C SER A 426 23.75 12.65 24.21
N LEU A 427 22.42 12.71 24.09
CA LEU A 427 21.62 13.86 24.52
C LEU A 427 21.52 13.97 26.05
N HIS A 428 21.91 12.92 26.78
CA HIS A 428 21.81 12.80 28.24
C HIS A 428 20.34 12.83 28.74
N TRP A 429 19.42 12.28 27.95
CA TRP A 429 18.02 12.13 28.34
C TRP A 429 17.83 10.96 29.31
N PRO A 430 16.77 10.98 30.15
CA PRO A 430 16.41 9.82 30.96
C PRO A 430 16.14 8.59 30.08
N ARG A 431 16.62 7.41 30.49
CA ARG A 431 16.46 6.15 29.74
C ARG A 431 15.03 5.86 29.27
N PRO A 432 13.97 6.08 30.09
CA PRO A 432 12.60 5.85 29.62
C PRO A 432 12.22 6.74 28.43
N VAL A 433 12.71 7.98 28.38
CA VAL A 433 12.47 8.89 27.25
C VAL A 433 13.18 8.40 25.99
N ILE A 434 14.39 7.87 26.12
CA ILE A 434 15.15 7.29 25.01
C ILE A 434 14.41 6.07 24.43
N TRP A 435 13.87 5.20 25.28
CA TRP A 435 13.05 4.06 24.84
C TRP A 435 11.82 4.53 24.07
N LEU A 436 11.05 5.46 24.64
CA LEU A 436 9.84 6.00 24.02
C LEU A 436 10.14 6.66 22.67
N ALA A 437 11.21 7.46 22.59
CA ALA A 437 11.59 8.14 21.34
C ALA A 437 12.04 7.15 20.26
N THR A 438 12.86 6.16 20.62
CA THR A 438 13.31 5.11 19.68
C THR A 438 12.11 4.31 19.16
N ALA A 439 11.25 3.85 20.05
CA ALA A 439 10.07 3.08 19.69
C ALA A 439 9.07 3.89 18.86
N ALA A 440 8.86 5.17 19.18
CA ALA A 440 7.97 6.04 18.42
C ALA A 440 8.49 6.27 16.99
N LEU A 441 9.80 6.50 16.81
CA LEU A 441 10.40 6.63 15.48
C LEU A 441 10.28 5.34 14.67
N PHE A 442 10.50 4.18 15.30
CA PHE A 442 10.32 2.89 14.63
C PHE A 442 8.86 2.65 14.23
N ALA A 443 7.91 2.97 15.11
CA ALA A 443 6.48 2.89 14.80
C ALA A 443 6.10 3.78 13.61
N LEU A 444 6.62 5.01 13.53
CA LEU A 444 6.34 5.92 12.42
C LEU A 444 6.81 5.38 11.06
N LEU A 445 7.85 4.53 11.00
CA LEU A 445 8.26 3.85 9.78
C LEU A 445 7.22 2.84 9.24
N HIS A 446 6.20 2.52 10.04
CA HIS A 446 5.11 1.61 9.68
C HIS A 446 3.80 2.36 9.38
N SER A 447 3.86 3.69 9.27
CA SER A 447 2.71 4.50 8.87
C SER A 447 2.22 4.13 7.46
N PRO A 448 0.91 4.21 7.18
CA PRO A 448 -0.17 4.62 8.08
C PRO A 448 -0.93 3.45 8.73
N ASN A 449 -0.34 2.26 8.85
CA ASN A 449 -1.00 1.07 9.41
C ASN A 449 -1.05 1.15 10.94
N GLY A 450 -2.18 1.58 11.51
CA GLY A 450 -2.29 2.00 12.92
C GLY A 450 -2.05 0.87 13.93
N VAL A 451 -2.65 -0.30 13.69
CA VAL A 451 -2.45 -1.49 14.53
C VAL A 451 -1.00 -1.96 14.42
N LEU A 452 -0.41 -1.99 13.21
CA LEU A 452 1.00 -2.35 13.04
C LEU A 452 1.93 -1.36 13.74
N MET A 453 1.68 -0.05 13.63
CA MET A 453 2.43 1.00 14.33
C MET A 453 2.43 0.77 15.84
N GLN A 454 1.28 0.40 16.43
CA GLN A 454 1.18 0.10 17.86
C GLN A 454 1.94 -1.17 18.26
N LEU A 455 1.82 -2.25 17.49
CA LEU A 455 2.56 -3.49 17.74
C LEU A 455 4.08 -3.25 17.66
N CYS A 456 4.54 -2.54 16.61
CA CYS A 456 5.93 -2.16 16.44
C CYS A 456 6.41 -1.23 17.57
N PHE A 457 5.59 -0.30 18.04
CA PHE A 457 5.92 0.56 19.18
C PHE A 457 6.17 -0.26 20.45
N LEU A 458 5.25 -1.16 20.80
CA LEU A 458 5.37 -1.99 22.01
C LEU A 458 6.55 -2.97 21.92
N ALA A 459 6.76 -3.59 20.75
CA ALA A 459 7.88 -4.49 20.52
C ALA A 459 9.24 -3.76 20.61
N GLU A 460 9.35 -2.59 19.98
CA GLU A 460 10.58 -1.80 20.01
C GLU A 460 10.88 -1.23 21.39
N LEU A 461 9.87 -0.91 22.22
CA LEU A 461 10.10 -0.56 23.62
C LEU A 461 10.82 -1.69 24.38
N TRP A 462 10.36 -2.93 24.19
CA TRP A 462 10.97 -4.11 24.79
C TRP A 462 12.38 -4.37 24.24
N TRP A 463 12.56 -4.27 22.93
CA TRP A 463 13.85 -4.50 22.28
C TRP A 463 14.88 -3.41 22.58
N ALA A 464 14.49 -2.13 22.62
CA ALA A 464 15.36 -1.03 23.05
C ALA A 464 15.84 -1.23 24.49
N TRP A 465 14.95 -1.67 25.39
CA TRP A 465 15.33 -2.04 26.76
C TRP A 465 16.32 -3.22 26.78
N CYS A 466 16.07 -4.28 26.00
CA CYS A 466 16.99 -5.42 25.87
C CYS A 466 18.36 -4.99 25.32
N PHE A 467 18.37 -4.15 24.29
CA PHE A 467 19.57 -3.65 23.63
C PHE A 467 20.43 -2.81 24.56
N MET A 468 19.82 -1.93 25.38
CA MET A 468 20.59 -1.14 26.34
C MET A 468 21.27 -1.98 27.42
N ARG A 469 20.82 -3.22 27.65
CA ARG A 469 21.42 -4.15 28.61
C ARG A 469 22.62 -4.91 28.02
N SER A 470 22.51 -5.41 26.79
CA SER A 470 23.52 -6.32 26.21
C SER A 470 24.24 -5.78 24.98
N ARG A 471 23.69 -4.76 24.31
CA ARG A 471 24.16 -4.21 23.03
C ARG A 471 24.34 -5.27 21.92
N ALA A 472 23.62 -6.39 22.03
CA ALA A 472 23.62 -7.46 21.05
C ALA A 472 22.51 -7.26 20.02
N LEU A 473 22.89 -7.11 18.75
CA LEU A 473 21.93 -6.78 17.69
C LEU A 473 21.23 -8.02 17.10
N LEU A 474 21.96 -9.10 16.83
CA LEU A 474 21.42 -10.26 16.12
C LEU A 474 20.23 -10.93 16.83
N PRO A 475 20.23 -11.11 18.18
CA PRO A 475 19.09 -11.71 18.85
C PRO A 475 17.80 -10.90 18.70
N ILE A 476 17.91 -9.57 18.67
CA ILE A 476 16.78 -8.67 18.47
C ILE A 476 16.31 -8.72 17.01
N ALA A 477 17.23 -8.71 16.05
CA ALA A 477 16.89 -8.83 14.63
C ALA A 477 16.14 -10.14 14.32
N LEU A 478 16.57 -11.26 14.92
CA LEU A 478 15.89 -12.55 14.81
C LEU A 478 14.52 -12.55 15.49
N ALA A 479 14.41 -11.96 16.69
CA ALA A 479 13.13 -11.80 17.36
C ALA A 479 12.16 -10.96 16.55
N HIS A 480 12.63 -9.87 15.95
CA HIS A 480 11.84 -9.01 15.08
C HIS A 480 11.36 -9.76 13.84
N ALA A 481 12.27 -10.39 13.09
CA ALA A 481 11.90 -11.18 11.91
C ALA A 481 10.90 -12.28 12.26
N GLY A 482 11.13 -13.03 13.34
CA GLY A 482 10.22 -14.08 13.79
C GLY A 482 8.84 -13.55 14.18
N CYS A 483 8.76 -12.43 14.92
CA CYS A 483 7.49 -11.82 15.28
C CYS A 483 6.76 -11.32 14.03
N ALA A 484 7.45 -10.64 13.11
CA ALA A 484 6.85 -10.14 11.87
C ALA A 484 6.29 -11.28 11.02
N LEU A 485 7.04 -12.38 10.83
CA LEU A 485 6.60 -13.55 10.07
C LEU A 485 5.42 -14.27 10.74
N LEU A 486 5.39 -14.38 12.07
CA LEU A 486 4.24 -14.94 12.78
C LEU A 486 2.99 -14.07 12.62
N VAL A 487 3.15 -12.76 12.74
CA VAL A 487 2.06 -11.80 12.55
C VAL A 487 1.57 -11.82 11.10
N GLU A 488 2.47 -11.95 10.12
CA GLU A 488 2.11 -12.14 8.70
C GLU A 488 1.31 -13.43 8.50
N SER A 489 1.81 -14.52 9.06
CA SER A 489 1.26 -15.87 8.88
C SER A 489 -0.10 -16.06 9.55
N GLY A 490 -0.33 -15.41 10.70
CA GLY A 490 -1.50 -15.69 11.55
C GLY A 490 -2.40 -14.50 11.88
N LEU A 491 -2.03 -13.24 11.63
CA LEU A 491 -2.89 -12.08 11.97
C LEU A 491 -3.29 -11.24 10.75
N ALA A 492 -2.59 -11.37 9.61
CA ALA A 492 -2.95 -10.68 8.38
C ALA A 492 -4.26 -11.23 7.80
N GLY A 493 -5.15 -10.33 7.37
CA GLY A 493 -6.52 -10.67 6.94
C GLY A 493 -7.54 -10.75 8.09
N GLY A 494 -7.09 -10.64 9.34
CA GLY A 494 -7.92 -10.62 10.55
C GLY A 494 -7.75 -9.31 11.32
N LEU A 495 -7.08 -9.38 12.48
CA LEU A 495 -6.77 -8.19 13.31
C LEU A 495 -5.97 -7.14 12.54
N LEU A 496 -5.04 -7.58 11.69
CA LEU A 496 -4.31 -6.72 10.77
C LEU A 496 -4.88 -6.87 9.37
N ARG A 497 -5.19 -5.74 8.72
CA ARG A 497 -5.54 -5.73 7.29
C ARG A 497 -4.43 -6.40 6.46
N SER A 498 -3.19 -5.95 6.69
CA SER A 498 -1.97 -6.45 6.04
C SER A 498 -0.74 -5.98 6.83
N LEU A 499 0.44 -6.47 6.46
CA LEU A 499 1.72 -5.89 6.90
C LEU A 499 2.22 -4.76 5.99
N GLU A 500 1.38 -4.32 5.04
CA GLU A 500 1.76 -3.27 4.11
C GLU A 500 1.84 -1.93 4.83
N VAL A 501 2.81 -1.13 4.40
CA VAL A 501 3.11 0.20 4.91
C VAL A 501 3.06 1.21 3.76
N SER A 502 3.09 2.50 4.07
CA SER A 502 3.05 3.57 3.07
C SER A 502 1.81 3.48 2.18
N ALA A 503 1.90 3.89 0.91
CA ALA A 503 0.77 3.86 -0.02
C ALA A 503 0.25 2.44 -0.30
N ARG A 504 1.06 1.39 -0.08
CA ARG A 504 0.62 -0.02 -0.23
C ARG A 504 -0.43 -0.43 0.79
N PHE A 505 -0.49 0.23 1.95
CA PHE A 505 -1.54 -0.04 2.95
C PHE A 505 -2.96 0.20 2.41
N PHE A 506 -3.09 1.12 1.46
CA PHE A 506 -4.37 1.46 0.83
C PHE A 506 -4.75 0.55 -0.34
N LEU A 507 -3.88 -0.37 -0.75
CA LEU A 507 -4.15 -1.27 -1.86
C LEU A 507 -5.06 -2.43 -1.49
#